data_AF-A0A943BI67-F1
#
_entry.id   AF-A0A943BI67-F1
#
_cell.length_a   1.000
_cell.length_b   1.000
_cell.length_c   1.000
_cell.angle_alpha   90.00
_cell.angle_beta   90.00
_cell.angle_gamma   90.00
#
_symmetry.space_group_name_H-M   'P 1'
#
loop_
_entity.id
_entity.type
_entity.pdbx_description
1 polymer ?
#
loop_
_entity_poly.entity_id
_entity_poly.type
_entity_poly.pdbx_seq_one_letter_code
_entity_poly.pdbx_strand_id
1 'polypeptide(L)'
;MKNFSKRFWDFSLSGIFLILLSPLFLFICLWVKFDSPGPIFFRQKRVGIHKTYFDILKFRTMRTDTPKDTPTHLLKNPEQYITRSGRFLRKTSLDELPQLLNIIKGDMSIVGPRPALWNQYDLLAERDRYGANDVLPGLTGWAQIHGRDTISIEEKAKLDGYYVDHQSWWMDLKCIVLTGISVLKREGVQEGGTGAMESTGRKEEIQGENKDFPLVSVVMATFHREGELKRALASLAQQTYPQVEVILVDDNGDSAWNQKVERIVEIWRRKENIPMKYIQNQENHGSAESRNQGIRAASGRYVTFLDDDDKYGPDKVFHQVRHMQKEGSDFSITDLALYNEKGKLEERRRRYYLKEGVRYDRRKLLELHLLYHLTGTDTLMFRKEYLDKIGGFPPIDVGDEFYLMKEAITGGGQFSYLKRCEVKALVHTETEGLSSRESKIQGENALYEYKKSFFPKLGKDSVRKIRMRHHLVLAYTYLRSRDYVAFVREGAISFFSAPIGCVIFVLKR
;
A
#
# COMPACT_ATOMS: atom_id res chain seq x y z
N MET A 1 -12.06 -2.41 -31.09
CA MET A 1 -10.75 -3.05 -31.39
C MET A 1 -10.36 -4.17 -30.41
N LYS A 2 -10.88 -4.18 -29.16
CA LYS A 2 -10.28 -4.90 -28.01
C LYS A 2 -10.37 -6.44 -28.01
N ASN A 3 -11.40 -7.08 -28.55
CA ASN A 3 -11.62 -8.52 -28.31
C ASN A 3 -10.90 -9.46 -29.31
N PHE A 4 -10.90 -9.12 -30.61
CA PHE A 4 -10.35 -10.04 -31.62
C PHE A 4 -8.82 -10.13 -31.60
N SER A 5 -8.13 -8.99 -31.50
CA SER A 5 -6.67 -8.96 -31.41
C SER A 5 -6.16 -9.62 -30.14
N LYS A 6 -6.78 -9.34 -28.99
CA LYS A 6 -6.44 -9.98 -27.71
C LYS A 6 -6.65 -11.49 -27.76
N ARG A 7 -7.78 -11.94 -28.32
CA ARG A 7 -8.07 -13.37 -28.48
C ARG A 7 -7.03 -14.09 -29.33
N PHE A 8 -6.60 -13.47 -30.44
CA PHE A 8 -5.55 -14.02 -31.30
C PHE A 8 -4.22 -14.16 -30.55
N TRP A 9 -3.82 -13.14 -29.80
CA TRP A 9 -2.60 -13.18 -28.98
C TRP A 9 -2.67 -14.21 -27.86
N ASP A 10 -3.79 -14.28 -27.13
CA ASP A 10 -4.02 -15.26 -26.08
C ASP A 10 -3.92 -16.69 -26.61
N PHE A 11 -4.54 -16.95 -27.76
CA PHE A 11 -4.49 -18.25 -28.43
C PHE A 11 -3.06 -18.59 -28.87
N SER A 12 -2.38 -17.66 -29.56
CA SER A 12 -1.04 -17.87 -30.11
C SER A 12 0.00 -18.08 -29.01
N LEU A 13 0.02 -17.22 -27.98
CA LEU A 13 0.95 -17.32 -26.86
C LEU A 13 0.70 -18.58 -26.03
N SER A 14 -0.57 -18.92 -25.75
CA SER A 14 -0.89 -20.15 -25.01
C SER A 14 -0.50 -21.40 -25.79
N GLY A 15 -0.69 -21.40 -27.11
CA GLY A 15 -0.23 -22.48 -28.00
C GLY A 15 1.29 -22.63 -27.98
N ILE A 16 2.04 -21.53 -28.11
CA ILE A 16 3.50 -21.52 -28.01
C ILE A 16 3.95 -22.05 -26.65
N PHE A 17 3.36 -21.57 -25.54
CA PHE A 17 3.71 -22.06 -24.20
C PHE A 17 3.40 -23.55 -24.03
N LEU A 18 2.28 -24.04 -24.55
CA LEU A 18 1.95 -25.47 -24.48
C LEU A 18 2.92 -26.33 -25.29
N ILE A 19 3.36 -25.89 -26.47
CA ILE A 19 4.36 -26.60 -27.27
C ILE A 19 5.70 -26.63 -26.55
N LEU A 20 6.20 -25.47 -26.12
CA LEU A 20 7.49 -25.33 -25.43
C LEU A 20 7.52 -26.11 -24.10
N LEU A 21 6.43 -26.08 -23.35
CA LEU A 21 6.31 -26.77 -22.06
C LEU A 21 5.76 -28.20 -22.19
N SER A 22 5.51 -28.70 -23.42
CA SER A 22 4.92 -30.03 -23.61
C SER A 22 5.70 -31.18 -22.94
N PRO A 23 7.06 -31.20 -22.91
CA PRO A 23 7.77 -32.26 -22.21
C PRO A 23 7.54 -32.21 -20.69
N LEU A 24 7.53 -31.01 -20.12
CA LEU A 24 7.23 -30.78 -18.71
C LEU A 24 5.77 -31.13 -18.38
N PHE A 25 4.84 -30.74 -19.25
CA PHE A 25 3.42 -31.02 -19.09
C PHE A 25 3.16 -32.53 -19.06
N LEU A 26 3.78 -33.28 -19.99
CA LEU A 26 3.70 -34.74 -20.03
C LEU A 26 4.33 -35.38 -18.78
N PHE A 27 5.48 -34.89 -18.34
CA PHE A 27 6.10 -35.35 -17.10
C PHE A 27 5.19 -35.16 -15.89
N ILE A 28 4.56 -33.99 -15.75
CA ILE A 28 3.62 -33.71 -14.66
C ILE A 28 2.38 -34.62 -14.75
N CYS A 29 1.85 -34.86 -15.95
CA CYS A 29 0.75 -35.80 -16.17
C CYS A 29 1.08 -37.19 -15.62
N LEU A 30 2.26 -37.73 -15.95
CA LEU A 30 2.73 -39.02 -15.46
C LEU A 30 2.92 -38.99 -13.94
N TRP A 31 3.55 -37.94 -13.41
CA TRP A 31 3.79 -37.82 -11.97
C TRP A 31 2.50 -37.80 -11.16
N VAL A 32 1.50 -37.01 -11.56
CA VAL A 32 0.17 -36.96 -10.91
C VAL A 32 -0.56 -38.30 -11.04
N LYS A 33 -0.38 -39.02 -12.14
CA LYS A 33 -1.00 -40.34 -12.38
C LYS A 33 -0.41 -41.42 -11.49
N PHE A 34 0.90 -41.40 -11.25
CA PHE A 34 1.58 -42.36 -10.38
C PHE A 34 1.46 -42.02 -8.89
N ASP A 35 1.28 -40.75 -8.53
CA ASP A 35 1.23 -40.31 -7.13
C ASP A 35 -0.12 -40.62 -6.45
N SER A 36 -1.23 -40.72 -7.19
CA SER A 36 -2.54 -41.12 -6.64
C SER A 36 -3.51 -41.70 -7.68
N PRO A 37 -4.42 -42.61 -7.31
CA PRO A 37 -5.41 -43.17 -8.22
C PRO A 37 -6.45 -42.12 -8.66
N GLY A 38 -6.89 -42.15 -9.92
CA GLY A 38 -7.94 -41.28 -10.50
C GLY A 38 -7.49 -40.39 -11.68
N PRO A 39 -8.23 -39.32 -12.02
CA PRO A 39 -7.95 -38.47 -13.19
C PRO A 39 -6.76 -37.52 -12.96
N ILE A 40 -6.02 -37.22 -14.02
CA ILE A 40 -4.88 -36.28 -14.00
C ILE A 40 -5.36 -34.85 -13.73
N PHE A 41 -6.47 -34.46 -14.37
CA PHE A 41 -7.02 -33.12 -14.24
C PHE A 41 -8.12 -33.06 -13.19
N PHE A 42 -8.07 -31.99 -12.40
CA PHE A 42 -9.15 -31.53 -11.56
C PHE A 42 -9.96 -30.48 -12.33
N ARG A 43 -11.29 -30.57 -12.24
CA ARG A 43 -12.25 -29.63 -12.82
C ARG A 43 -13.05 -28.98 -11.72
N GLN A 44 -13.29 -27.67 -11.83
CA GLN A 44 -14.12 -26.95 -10.88
C GLN A 44 -14.95 -25.88 -11.58
N LYS A 45 -16.23 -25.76 -11.20
CA LYS A 45 -17.11 -24.73 -11.73
C LYS A 45 -16.60 -23.34 -11.31
N ARG A 46 -16.46 -22.46 -12.31
CA ARG A 46 -16.04 -21.07 -12.16
C ARG A 46 -16.93 -20.14 -12.95
N VAL A 47 -16.94 -18.88 -12.52
CA VAL A 47 -17.65 -17.80 -13.21
C VAL A 47 -16.75 -17.26 -14.33
N GLY A 48 -17.28 -17.28 -15.55
CA GLY A 48 -16.70 -16.75 -16.78
C GLY A 48 -17.31 -15.40 -17.16
N ILE A 49 -17.10 -15.00 -18.42
CA ILE A 49 -17.63 -13.75 -18.97
C ILE A 49 -19.16 -13.69 -18.88
N HIS A 50 -19.70 -12.52 -18.56
CA HIS A 50 -21.13 -12.27 -18.34
C HIS A 50 -21.77 -13.24 -17.34
N LYS A 51 -20.99 -13.64 -16.33
CA LYS A 51 -21.41 -14.57 -15.27
C LYS A 51 -21.84 -15.95 -15.78
N THR A 52 -21.43 -16.32 -16.99
CA THR A 52 -21.56 -17.70 -17.51
C THR A 52 -20.67 -18.65 -16.70
N TYR A 53 -20.87 -19.97 -16.85
CA TYR A 53 -20.06 -20.95 -16.13
C TYR A 53 -19.16 -21.73 -17.07
N PHE A 54 -17.95 -22.03 -16.59
CA PHE A 54 -17.04 -22.96 -17.25
C PHE A 54 -16.30 -23.81 -16.21
N ASP A 55 -15.73 -24.92 -16.68
CA ASP A 55 -14.87 -25.77 -15.86
C ASP A 55 -13.41 -25.32 -15.99
N ILE A 56 -12.86 -24.79 -14.90
CA ILE A 56 -11.43 -24.50 -14.83
C ILE A 56 -10.64 -25.80 -14.71
N LEU A 57 -9.60 -25.95 -15.54
CA LEU A 57 -8.71 -27.11 -15.52
C LEU A 57 -7.49 -26.83 -14.66
N LYS A 58 -7.17 -27.78 -13.77
CA LYS A 58 -5.92 -27.79 -13.00
C LYS A 58 -5.34 -29.19 -12.95
N PHE A 59 -4.05 -29.33 -12.67
CA PHE A 59 -3.56 -30.63 -12.24
C PHE A 59 -4.15 -30.99 -10.90
N ARG A 60 -4.52 -32.24 -10.73
CA ARG A 60 -5.02 -32.73 -9.46
C ARG A 60 -3.89 -32.72 -8.44
N THR A 61 -4.11 -31.99 -7.35
CA THR A 61 -3.14 -31.85 -6.24
C THR A 61 -3.65 -32.45 -4.92
N MET A 62 -4.87 -32.99 -4.92
CA MET A 62 -5.51 -33.61 -3.76
C MET A 62 -6.05 -35.00 -4.08
N ARG A 63 -6.19 -35.84 -3.07
CA ARG A 63 -6.77 -37.19 -3.18
C ARG A 63 -8.26 -37.15 -3.57
N THR A 64 -8.75 -38.20 -4.19
CA THR A 64 -10.11 -38.27 -4.75
C THR A 64 -11.23 -38.37 -3.71
N ASP A 65 -10.88 -38.69 -2.46
CA ASP A 65 -11.74 -38.71 -1.28
C ASP A 65 -11.95 -37.32 -0.65
N THR A 66 -11.32 -36.28 -1.21
CA THR A 66 -11.53 -34.89 -0.78
C THR A 66 -12.95 -34.40 -1.14
N PRO A 67 -13.68 -33.71 -0.24
CA PRO A 67 -14.95 -33.07 -0.55
C PRO A 67 -14.85 -32.17 -1.79
N LYS A 68 -15.66 -32.47 -2.81
CA LYS A 68 -15.74 -31.66 -4.03
C LYS A 68 -16.52 -30.38 -3.71
N ASP A 69 -16.11 -29.26 -4.31
CA ASP A 69 -16.79 -27.95 -4.22
C ASP A 69 -16.67 -27.15 -2.91
N THR A 70 -15.82 -27.57 -1.98
CA THR A 70 -15.45 -26.75 -0.82
C THR A 70 -14.07 -26.09 -1.04
N PRO A 71 -13.94 -24.75 -0.91
CA PRO A 71 -12.64 -24.09 -0.88
C PRO A 71 -11.65 -24.76 0.09
N THR A 72 -10.39 -24.93 -0.31
CA THR A 72 -9.37 -25.66 0.47
C THR A 72 -9.22 -25.12 1.90
N HIS A 73 -9.40 -23.81 2.11
CA HIS A 73 -9.29 -23.16 3.42
C HIS A 73 -10.46 -23.44 4.39
N LEU A 74 -11.59 -23.97 3.90
CA LEU A 74 -12.73 -24.38 4.73
C LEU A 74 -12.61 -25.84 5.20
N LEU A 75 -11.60 -26.58 4.74
CA LEU A 75 -11.30 -27.92 5.24
C LEU A 75 -10.54 -27.79 6.56
N LYS A 76 -11.04 -28.43 7.63
CA LYS A 76 -10.42 -28.42 8.97
C LYS A 76 -8.95 -28.88 8.98
N ASN A 77 -8.54 -29.69 7.99
CA ASN A 77 -7.15 -30.10 7.79
C ASN A 77 -6.91 -30.37 6.30
N PRO A 78 -6.60 -29.34 5.49
CA PRO A 78 -6.47 -29.48 4.04
C PRO A 78 -5.21 -30.26 3.65
N GLU A 79 -4.13 -30.12 4.43
CA GLU A 79 -2.82 -30.76 4.23
C GLU A 79 -2.91 -32.28 4.15
N GLN A 80 -3.83 -32.90 4.91
CA GLN A 80 -3.99 -34.37 4.91
C GLN A 80 -4.42 -34.94 3.54
N TYR A 81 -5.06 -34.11 2.72
CA TYR A 81 -5.58 -34.51 1.42
C TYR A 81 -4.64 -34.16 0.28
N ILE A 82 -3.58 -33.38 0.51
CA ILE A 82 -2.62 -32.95 -0.52
C ILE A 82 -1.68 -34.11 -0.84
N THR A 83 -1.53 -34.44 -2.12
CA THR A 83 -0.60 -35.50 -2.55
C THR A 83 0.84 -35.00 -2.58
N ARG A 84 1.84 -35.88 -2.68
CA ARG A 84 3.27 -35.48 -2.64
C ARG A 84 3.62 -34.59 -3.83
N SER A 85 3.18 -34.99 -5.03
CA SER A 85 3.26 -34.15 -6.24
C SER A 85 2.43 -32.88 -6.07
N GLY A 86 1.24 -32.98 -5.47
CA GLY A 86 0.35 -31.84 -5.24
C GLY A 86 0.97 -30.71 -4.45
N ARG A 87 1.73 -31.03 -3.40
CA ARG A 87 2.46 -30.03 -2.58
C ARG A 87 3.49 -29.27 -3.42
N PHE A 88 4.24 -29.96 -4.29
CA PHE A 88 5.20 -29.31 -5.18
C PHE A 88 4.51 -28.45 -6.25
N LEU A 89 3.46 -28.98 -6.90
CA LEU A 89 2.75 -28.31 -7.97
C LEU A 89 2.09 -27.01 -7.48
N ARG A 90 1.47 -27.02 -6.29
CA ARG A 90 0.91 -25.82 -5.65
C ARG A 90 1.98 -24.78 -5.33
N LYS A 91 3.09 -25.22 -4.74
CA LYS A 91 4.20 -24.33 -4.35
C LYS A 91 4.82 -23.62 -5.55
N THR A 92 4.81 -24.27 -6.71
CA THR A 92 5.37 -23.75 -7.96
C THR A 92 4.32 -23.13 -8.89
N SER A 93 3.03 -23.19 -8.51
CA SER A 93 1.87 -22.82 -9.35
C SER A 93 1.79 -23.60 -10.68
N LEU A 94 2.53 -24.71 -10.80
CA LEU A 94 2.47 -25.59 -11.98
C LEU A 94 1.13 -26.31 -12.07
N ASP A 95 0.36 -26.38 -10.98
CA ASP A 95 -1.00 -26.92 -10.99
C ASP A 95 -1.97 -26.13 -11.88
N GLU A 96 -1.67 -24.86 -12.18
CA GLU A 96 -2.49 -23.99 -13.03
C GLU A 96 -2.15 -24.11 -14.52
N LEU A 97 -1.11 -24.85 -14.93
CA LEU A 97 -0.72 -25.03 -16.35
C LEU A 97 -1.86 -25.53 -17.26
N PRO A 98 -2.76 -26.45 -16.84
CA PRO A 98 -3.87 -26.89 -17.69
C PRO A 98 -4.86 -25.78 -18.08
N GLN A 99 -4.85 -24.63 -17.39
CA GLN A 99 -5.65 -23.47 -17.77
C GLN A 99 -5.24 -22.88 -19.12
N LEU A 100 -4.03 -23.16 -19.63
CA LEU A 100 -3.66 -22.82 -21.00
C LEU A 100 -4.61 -23.46 -22.03
N LEU A 101 -5.17 -24.64 -21.72
CA LEU A 101 -6.19 -25.29 -22.55
C LEU A 101 -7.54 -24.56 -22.47
N ASN A 102 -7.91 -24.02 -21.29
CA ASN A 102 -9.09 -23.15 -21.16
C ASN A 102 -8.92 -21.86 -21.99
N ILE A 103 -7.71 -21.31 -22.04
CA ILE A 103 -7.41 -20.15 -22.89
C ILE A 103 -7.52 -20.52 -24.37
N ILE A 104 -6.94 -21.63 -24.82
CA ILE A 104 -7.11 -22.10 -26.21
C ILE A 104 -8.58 -22.31 -26.55
N LYS A 105 -9.37 -22.91 -25.66
CA LYS A 105 -10.82 -23.13 -25.85
C LYS A 105 -11.62 -21.83 -25.90
N GLY A 106 -11.15 -20.78 -25.23
CA GLY A 106 -11.81 -19.47 -25.18
C GLY A 106 -12.64 -19.23 -23.92
N ASP A 107 -12.50 -20.10 -22.91
CA ASP A 107 -13.14 -19.90 -21.60
C ASP A 107 -12.41 -18.84 -20.75
N MET A 108 -11.12 -18.60 -21.04
CA MET A 108 -10.22 -17.71 -20.30
C MET A 108 -9.32 -16.89 -21.23
N SER A 109 -8.71 -15.84 -20.69
CA SER A 109 -7.60 -15.08 -21.28
C SER A 109 -6.30 -15.32 -20.50
N ILE A 110 -5.13 -15.00 -21.07
CA ILE A 110 -3.88 -15.00 -20.30
C ILE A 110 -3.97 -13.97 -19.18
N VAL A 111 -4.50 -12.78 -19.49
CA VAL A 111 -4.63 -11.65 -18.56
C VAL A 111 -6.09 -11.23 -18.45
N GLY A 112 -6.60 -11.18 -17.22
CA GLY A 112 -7.97 -10.80 -16.89
C GLY A 112 -8.26 -11.00 -15.39
N PRO A 113 -9.47 -10.63 -14.92
CA PRO A 113 -9.87 -10.87 -13.54
C PRO A 113 -9.81 -12.36 -13.19
N ARG A 114 -9.28 -12.71 -12.01
CA ARG A 114 -9.18 -14.14 -11.62
C ARG A 114 -10.60 -14.77 -11.57
N PRO A 115 -10.81 -15.97 -12.14
CA PRO A 115 -12.12 -16.63 -12.14
C PRO A 115 -12.64 -16.82 -10.72
N ALA A 116 -13.80 -16.23 -10.42
CA ALA A 116 -14.46 -16.36 -9.12
C ALA A 116 -15.11 -17.75 -8.97
N LEU A 117 -15.21 -18.23 -7.74
CA LEU A 117 -16.08 -19.37 -7.42
C LEU A 117 -17.54 -19.00 -7.68
N TRP A 118 -18.34 -20.00 -8.05
CA TRP A 118 -19.76 -19.79 -8.39
C TRP A 118 -20.60 -19.27 -7.21
N ASN A 119 -20.14 -19.48 -5.97
CA ASN A 119 -20.81 -19.09 -4.74
C ASN A 119 -20.29 -17.78 -4.12
N GLN A 120 -19.43 -17.03 -4.81
CA GLN A 120 -18.88 -15.76 -4.31
C GLN A 120 -19.72 -14.55 -4.74
N TYR A 121 -20.95 -14.47 -4.24
CA TYR A 121 -21.90 -13.43 -4.63
C TYR A 121 -21.39 -12.01 -4.34
N ASP A 122 -20.76 -11.78 -3.18
CA ASP A 122 -20.22 -10.47 -2.79
C ASP A 122 -19.18 -9.95 -3.79
N LEU A 123 -18.25 -10.83 -4.21
CA LEU A 123 -17.21 -10.46 -5.18
C LEU A 123 -17.80 -10.21 -6.57
N LEU A 124 -18.79 -11.00 -6.98
CA LEU A 124 -19.45 -10.83 -8.27
C LEU A 124 -20.22 -9.51 -8.32
N ALA A 125 -21.00 -9.21 -7.28
CA ALA A 125 -21.75 -7.96 -7.18
C ALA A 125 -20.83 -6.74 -7.18
N GLU A 126 -19.70 -6.81 -6.48
CA GLU A 126 -18.74 -5.70 -6.46
C GLU A 126 -18.04 -5.54 -7.81
N ARG A 127 -17.70 -6.63 -8.50
CA ARG A 127 -17.10 -6.59 -9.84
C ARG A 127 -18.05 -6.05 -10.91
N ASP A 128 -19.35 -6.29 -10.79
CA ASP A 128 -20.36 -5.74 -11.70
C ASP A 128 -20.33 -4.20 -11.69
N ARG A 129 -20.05 -3.56 -10.54
CA ARG A 129 -19.93 -2.09 -10.43
C ARG A 129 -18.79 -1.50 -11.26
N TYR A 130 -17.80 -2.32 -11.61
CA TYR A 130 -16.61 -1.90 -12.36
C TYR A 130 -16.49 -2.58 -13.74
N GLY A 131 -17.54 -3.26 -14.22
CA GLY A 131 -17.52 -3.97 -15.51
C GLY A 131 -16.54 -5.17 -15.56
N ALA A 132 -16.02 -5.62 -14.42
CA ALA A 132 -15.00 -6.67 -14.37
C ALA A 132 -15.53 -8.06 -14.74
N ASN A 133 -16.85 -8.28 -14.64
CA ASN A 133 -17.47 -9.55 -15.08
C ASN A 133 -17.80 -9.58 -16.58
N ASP A 134 -17.62 -8.47 -17.30
CA ASP A 134 -17.93 -8.37 -18.74
C ASP A 134 -16.74 -8.71 -19.65
N VAL A 135 -15.64 -9.19 -19.05
CA VAL A 135 -14.44 -9.63 -19.78
C VAL A 135 -14.12 -11.08 -19.44
N LEU A 136 -13.35 -11.74 -20.31
CA LEU A 136 -12.87 -13.10 -20.03
C LEU A 136 -12.00 -13.09 -18.76
N PRO A 137 -12.20 -14.06 -17.85
CA PRO A 137 -11.35 -14.17 -16.68
C PRO A 137 -9.94 -14.62 -17.08
N GLY A 138 -8.95 -14.24 -16.27
CA GLY A 138 -7.52 -14.42 -16.56
C GLY A 138 -6.85 -15.53 -15.78
N LEU A 139 -5.82 -16.13 -16.37
CA LEU A 139 -4.83 -16.92 -15.62
C LEU A 139 -4.06 -16.01 -14.63
N THR A 140 -3.65 -14.84 -15.11
CA THR A 140 -3.15 -13.74 -14.28
C THR A 140 -3.96 -12.45 -14.51
N GLY A 141 -3.72 -11.41 -13.71
CA GLY A 141 -4.45 -10.16 -13.77
C GLY A 141 -3.89 -9.07 -12.87
N TRP A 142 -4.37 -7.84 -13.05
CA TRP A 142 -3.87 -6.67 -12.33
C TRP A 142 -4.06 -6.77 -10.81
N ALA A 143 -5.21 -7.27 -10.35
CA ALA A 143 -5.44 -7.54 -8.92
C ALA A 143 -4.53 -8.65 -8.37
N GLN A 144 -4.20 -9.67 -9.18
CA GLN A 144 -3.31 -10.76 -8.77
C GLN A 144 -1.89 -10.26 -8.49
N ILE A 145 -1.35 -9.32 -9.27
CA ILE A 145 0.01 -8.79 -9.09
C ILE A 145 0.12 -7.68 -8.00
N HIS A 146 -1.01 -7.09 -7.57
CA HIS A 146 -1.07 -6.01 -6.58
C HIS A 146 -1.45 -6.44 -5.16
N GLY A 147 -1.74 -7.71 -4.94
CA GLY A 147 -2.05 -8.21 -3.59
C GLY A 147 -2.71 -9.57 -3.53
N ARG A 148 -3.18 -10.11 -4.67
CA ARG A 148 -3.76 -11.46 -4.80
C ARG A 148 -4.89 -11.70 -3.78
N ASP A 149 -4.60 -12.38 -2.68
CA ASP A 149 -5.57 -12.75 -1.64
C ASP A 149 -5.46 -11.90 -0.36
N THR A 150 -4.52 -10.94 -0.33
CA THR A 150 -4.28 -10.03 0.82
C THR A 150 -5.03 -8.70 0.76
N ILE A 151 -5.78 -8.48 -0.32
CA ILE A 151 -6.57 -7.27 -0.60
C ILE A 151 -8.06 -7.55 -0.38
N SER A 152 -8.82 -6.53 0.02
CA SER A 152 -10.26 -6.67 0.26
C SER A 152 -11.03 -6.94 -1.05
N ILE A 153 -12.27 -7.42 -0.94
CA ILE A 153 -13.16 -7.65 -2.09
C ILE A 153 -13.32 -6.36 -2.92
N GLU A 154 -13.56 -5.25 -2.26
CA GLU A 154 -13.71 -3.93 -2.89
C GLU A 154 -12.45 -3.51 -3.65
N GLU A 155 -11.28 -3.68 -3.05
CA GLU A 155 -10.00 -3.34 -3.70
C GLU A 155 -9.70 -4.26 -4.88
N LYS A 156 -10.01 -5.55 -4.75
CA LYS A 156 -9.87 -6.54 -5.82
C LYS A 156 -10.75 -6.16 -7.00
N ALA A 157 -12.02 -5.85 -6.76
CA ALA A 157 -12.96 -5.43 -7.80
C ALA A 157 -12.54 -4.11 -8.47
N LYS A 158 -12.04 -3.12 -7.70
CA LYS A 158 -11.49 -1.87 -8.25
C LYS A 158 -10.27 -2.09 -9.14
N LEU A 159 -9.35 -2.95 -8.72
CA LEU A 159 -8.16 -3.28 -9.52
C LEU A 159 -8.52 -4.08 -10.78
N ASP A 160 -9.47 -4.99 -10.68
CA ASP A 160 -10.02 -5.71 -11.83
C ASP A 160 -10.72 -4.74 -12.81
N GLY A 161 -11.49 -3.78 -12.30
CA GLY A 161 -12.09 -2.70 -13.08
C GLY A 161 -11.09 -1.78 -13.76
N TYR A 162 -10.06 -1.35 -13.02
CA TYR A 162 -8.96 -0.56 -13.57
C TYR A 162 -8.29 -1.26 -14.75
N TYR A 163 -8.10 -2.59 -14.65
CA TYR A 163 -7.61 -3.38 -15.77
C TYR A 163 -8.55 -3.29 -16.98
N VAL A 164 -9.86 -3.48 -16.80
CA VAL A 164 -10.86 -3.38 -17.88
C VAL A 164 -10.80 -2.03 -18.61
N ASP A 165 -10.70 -0.94 -17.84
CA ASP A 165 -10.63 0.42 -18.40
C ASP A 165 -9.34 0.63 -19.21
N HIS A 166 -8.21 0.06 -18.76
CA HIS A 166 -6.87 0.28 -19.31
C HIS A 166 -6.35 -0.89 -20.16
N GLN A 167 -7.24 -1.80 -20.61
CA GLN A 167 -6.86 -2.95 -21.42
C GLN A 167 -6.10 -2.52 -22.67
N SER A 168 -4.85 -2.97 -22.75
CA SER A 168 -3.93 -2.75 -23.86
C SER A 168 -2.91 -3.88 -23.88
N TRP A 169 -2.25 -4.06 -25.04
CA TRP A 169 -1.17 -5.04 -25.16
C TRP A 169 -0.05 -4.79 -24.13
N TRP A 170 0.26 -3.53 -23.83
CA TRP A 170 1.28 -3.16 -22.83
C TRP A 170 0.83 -3.52 -21.40
N MET A 171 -0.44 -3.31 -21.07
CA MET A 171 -1.02 -3.70 -19.77
C MET A 171 -0.98 -5.23 -19.58
N ASP A 172 -1.26 -5.99 -20.63
CA ASP A 172 -1.16 -7.45 -20.58
C ASP A 172 0.30 -7.90 -20.38
N LEU A 173 1.24 -7.28 -21.10
CA LEU A 173 2.68 -7.54 -20.93
C LEU A 173 3.15 -7.20 -19.49
N LYS A 174 2.70 -6.08 -18.89
CA LYS A 174 2.93 -5.74 -17.47
C LYS A 174 2.53 -6.90 -16.58
N CYS A 175 1.29 -7.37 -16.73
CA CYS A 175 0.74 -8.41 -15.90
C CYS A 175 1.55 -9.71 -16.03
N ILE A 176 1.89 -10.13 -17.25
CA ILE A 176 2.67 -11.33 -17.52
C ILE A 176 4.07 -11.25 -16.87
N VAL A 177 4.80 -10.15 -17.07
CA VAL A 177 6.15 -9.97 -16.52
C VAL A 177 6.13 -9.92 -15.00
N LEU A 178 5.22 -9.11 -14.41
CA LEU A 178 5.09 -9.01 -12.96
C LEU A 178 4.66 -10.34 -12.31
N THR A 179 3.85 -11.13 -13.02
CA THR A 179 3.48 -12.49 -12.57
C THR A 179 4.69 -13.41 -12.55
N GLY A 180 5.48 -13.45 -13.63
CA GLY A 180 6.71 -14.24 -13.69
C GLY A 180 7.67 -13.91 -12.55
N ILE A 181 7.85 -12.61 -12.26
CA ILE A 181 8.67 -12.16 -11.15
C ILE A 181 8.09 -12.58 -9.79
N SER A 182 6.77 -12.46 -9.60
CA SER A 182 6.09 -12.87 -8.36
C SER A 182 6.24 -14.37 -8.08
N VAL A 183 6.12 -15.21 -9.12
CA VAL A 183 6.29 -16.67 -9.03
C VAL A 183 7.75 -17.03 -8.66
N LEU A 184 8.73 -16.38 -9.29
CA LEU A 184 10.16 -16.60 -8.98
C LEU A 184 10.52 -16.19 -7.54
N LYS A 185 9.94 -15.09 -7.03
CA LYS A 185 10.18 -14.61 -5.67
C LYS A 185 9.43 -15.38 -4.59
N ARG A 186 8.48 -16.26 -4.95
CA ARG A 186 7.57 -16.95 -4.02
C ARG A 186 6.79 -15.98 -3.11
N GLU A 187 6.56 -14.75 -3.56
CA GLU A 187 5.79 -13.76 -2.81
C GLU A 187 4.28 -14.11 -2.90
N GLY A 188 3.60 -14.20 -1.76
CA GLY A 188 2.13 -14.29 -1.70
C GLY A 188 1.49 -15.65 -2.01
N VAL A 189 2.21 -16.77 -1.83
CA VAL A 189 1.59 -18.11 -1.91
C VAL A 189 0.87 -18.41 -0.60
N GLN A 190 -0.43 -18.12 -0.55
CA GLN A 190 -1.34 -18.62 0.49
C GLN A 190 -2.30 -19.62 -0.18
N GLU A 191 -2.38 -20.83 0.37
CA GLU A 191 -3.09 -21.94 -0.25
C GLU A 191 -4.59 -21.66 -0.37
N GLY A 192 -5.12 -21.59 -1.60
CA GLY A 192 -6.56 -21.79 -1.86
C GLY A 192 -7.54 -20.92 -1.06
N GLY A 193 -7.09 -19.77 -0.57
CA GLY A 193 -7.87 -18.86 0.26
C GLY A 193 -8.40 -17.71 -0.57
N THR A 194 -9.64 -17.77 -1.01
CA THR A 194 -10.41 -16.53 -1.11
C THR A 194 -10.43 -15.99 0.30
N GLY A 195 -9.75 -14.87 0.54
CA GLY A 195 -9.84 -14.17 1.82
C GLY A 195 -11.31 -13.98 2.17
N ALA A 196 -11.82 -14.85 3.03
CA ALA A 196 -12.89 -14.52 3.93
C ALA A 196 -12.27 -13.52 4.91
N MET A 197 -12.10 -12.28 4.46
CA MET A 197 -12.25 -11.17 5.38
C MET A 197 -13.75 -11.04 5.56
N GLU A 198 -14.19 -11.50 6.73
CA GLU A 198 -15.50 -11.28 7.35
C GLU A 198 -16.30 -10.16 6.67
N SER A 199 -17.18 -10.53 5.72
CA SER A 199 -18.32 -9.69 5.33
C SER A 199 -19.48 -10.01 6.25
N THR A 200 -19.29 -9.90 7.56
CA THR A 200 -20.42 -9.81 8.50
C THR A 200 -19.95 -9.26 9.84
N GLY A 201 -20.40 -8.03 10.13
CA GLY A 201 -20.64 -7.50 11.47
C GLY A 201 -19.52 -7.60 12.50
N ARG A 202 -18.91 -6.45 12.82
CA ARG A 202 -18.75 -6.06 14.24
C ARG A 202 -19.12 -4.59 14.39
N LYS A 203 -20.41 -4.38 14.60
CA LYS A 203 -20.94 -3.29 15.45
C LYS A 203 -20.74 -3.60 16.94
N GLU A 204 -20.03 -4.67 17.29
CA GLU A 204 -19.80 -5.07 18.68
C GLU A 204 -18.33 -5.46 18.87
N GLU A 205 -17.55 -4.52 19.39
CA GLU A 205 -16.47 -4.75 20.37
C GLU A 205 -16.02 -3.38 20.93
N ILE A 206 -16.98 -2.64 21.49
CA ILE A 206 -16.69 -1.58 22.49
C ILE A 206 -17.72 -1.72 23.62
N GLN A 207 -17.80 -2.93 24.19
CA GLN A 207 -18.41 -3.13 25.50
C GLN A 207 -17.45 -4.05 26.26
N GLY A 208 -16.48 -3.45 26.94
CA GLY A 208 -15.64 -4.21 27.88
C GLY A 208 -14.23 -3.67 28.14
N GLU A 209 -13.63 -2.89 27.24
CA GLU A 209 -12.23 -2.46 27.42
C GLU A 209 -12.11 -1.02 27.92
N ASN A 210 -11.22 -0.85 28.90
CA ASN A 210 -10.89 0.36 29.66
C ASN A 210 -11.26 1.72 29.01
N LYS A 211 -12.07 2.51 29.74
CA LYS A 211 -12.47 3.89 29.43
C LYS A 211 -11.33 4.93 29.54
N ASP A 212 -10.06 4.51 29.42
CA ASP A 212 -8.95 5.45 29.39
C ASP A 212 -8.83 6.05 27.99
N PHE A 213 -9.40 7.24 27.83
CA PHE A 213 -9.25 8.10 26.66
C PHE A 213 -8.25 9.20 26.99
N PRO A 214 -6.93 8.93 26.96
CA PRO A 214 -5.96 9.98 27.21
C PRO A 214 -6.10 11.11 26.19
N LEU A 215 -5.86 12.35 26.62
CA LEU A 215 -5.81 13.50 25.75
C LEU A 215 -4.79 13.30 24.61
N VAL A 216 -5.21 13.62 23.39
CA VAL A 216 -4.37 13.64 22.19
C VAL A 216 -4.19 15.08 21.73
N SER A 217 -2.95 15.53 21.57
CA SER A 217 -2.65 16.82 20.96
C SER A 217 -2.43 16.63 19.46
N VAL A 218 -3.21 17.33 18.64
CA VAL A 218 -2.97 17.43 17.19
C VAL A 218 -2.22 18.73 16.93
N VAL A 219 -0.96 18.60 16.54
CA VAL A 219 -0.08 19.74 16.21
C VAL A 219 -0.24 20.07 14.73
N MET A 220 -0.52 21.35 14.45
CA MET A 220 -0.67 21.90 13.11
C MET A 220 0.23 23.12 12.97
N ALA A 221 0.92 23.24 11.85
CA ALA A 221 1.62 24.46 11.45
C ALA A 221 0.94 25.02 10.20
N THR A 222 0.78 26.34 10.11
CA THR A 222 0.15 26.98 8.94
C THR A 222 0.96 28.13 8.38
N PHE A 223 1.01 28.20 7.04
CA PHE A 223 1.71 29.24 6.29
C PHE A 223 0.98 29.53 4.97
N HIS A 224 0.47 30.75 4.82
CA HIS A 224 -0.26 31.26 3.65
C HIS A 224 -1.46 30.40 3.20
N ARG A 225 -2.20 29.83 4.16
CA ARG A 225 -3.39 29.02 3.90
C ARG A 225 -4.62 29.55 4.62
N GLU A 226 -5.75 29.59 3.92
CA GLU A 226 -7.04 29.98 4.51
C GLU A 226 -8.09 28.89 4.31
N GLY A 227 -8.41 28.55 3.06
CA GLY A 227 -9.44 27.57 2.74
C GLY A 227 -9.04 26.14 3.13
N GLU A 228 -7.79 25.80 2.88
CA GLU A 228 -7.11 24.57 3.31
C GLU A 228 -7.22 24.41 4.83
N LEU A 229 -6.73 25.39 5.59
CA LEU A 229 -6.74 25.36 7.05
C LEU A 229 -8.14 25.15 7.63
N LYS A 230 -9.16 25.86 7.11
CA LYS A 230 -10.56 25.68 7.51
C LYS A 230 -11.03 24.23 7.28
N ARG A 231 -10.63 23.62 6.17
CA ARG A 231 -11.01 22.24 5.82
C ARG A 231 -10.26 21.19 6.66
N ALA A 232 -8.98 21.44 6.98
CA ALA A 232 -8.20 20.59 7.87
C ALA A 232 -8.79 20.60 9.29
N LEU A 233 -9.04 21.80 9.84
CA LEU A 233 -9.71 21.97 11.13
C LEU A 233 -11.09 21.30 11.17
N ALA A 234 -11.92 21.49 10.15
CA ALA A 234 -13.22 20.82 10.07
C ALA A 234 -13.13 19.28 10.12
N SER A 235 -12.01 18.69 9.65
CA SER A 235 -11.78 17.24 9.76
C SER A 235 -11.43 16.80 11.19
N LEU A 236 -10.83 17.69 11.99
CA LEU A 236 -10.59 17.47 13.41
C LEU A 236 -11.87 17.58 14.24
N ALA A 237 -12.77 18.50 13.88
CA ALA A 237 -14.09 18.62 14.50
C ALA A 237 -14.96 17.36 14.33
N GLN A 238 -14.68 16.57 13.29
CA GLN A 238 -15.39 15.32 12.99
C GLN A 238 -14.78 14.08 13.64
N GLN A 239 -13.73 14.22 14.48
CA GLN A 239 -13.13 13.07 15.13
C GLN A 239 -14.10 12.40 16.11
N THR A 240 -14.18 11.07 16.07
CA THR A 240 -14.96 10.27 17.01
C THR A 240 -14.26 10.07 18.34
N TYR A 241 -12.96 10.37 18.42
CA TYR A 241 -12.19 10.30 19.65
C TYR A 241 -12.55 11.48 20.58
N PRO A 242 -12.94 11.23 21.84
CA PRO A 242 -13.57 12.25 22.67
C PRO A 242 -12.61 13.26 23.32
N GLN A 243 -11.30 12.97 23.38
CA GLN A 243 -10.32 13.82 24.07
C GLN A 243 -9.22 14.28 23.12
N VAL A 244 -9.51 15.31 22.33
CA VAL A 244 -8.57 15.96 21.42
C VAL A 244 -8.37 17.41 21.85
N GLU A 245 -7.14 17.91 21.74
CA GLU A 245 -6.84 19.33 21.67
C GLU A 245 -6.09 19.65 20.37
N VAL A 246 -6.26 20.86 19.86
CA VAL A 246 -5.54 21.36 18.69
C VAL A 246 -4.47 22.35 19.13
N ILE A 247 -3.25 22.18 18.63
CA ILE A 247 -2.16 23.14 18.80
C ILE A 247 -1.86 23.73 17.42
N LEU A 248 -2.37 24.93 17.17
CA LEU A 248 -2.16 25.63 15.90
C LEU A 248 -1.02 26.63 16.05
N VAL A 249 0.06 26.40 15.29
CA VAL A 249 1.20 27.30 15.16
C VAL A 249 1.08 28.05 13.84
N ASP A 250 0.93 29.36 13.93
CA ASP A 250 0.85 30.28 12.82
C ASP A 250 2.23 30.87 12.54
N ASP A 251 2.81 30.41 11.43
CA ASP A 251 4.19 30.71 11.04
C ASP A 251 4.27 31.73 9.89
N ASN A 252 3.19 32.49 9.69
CA ASN A 252 3.13 33.48 8.60
C ASN A 252 4.12 34.63 8.80
N GLY A 253 4.28 35.12 10.03
CA GLY A 253 5.13 36.28 10.32
C GLY A 253 4.69 37.58 9.61
N ASP A 254 3.46 37.62 9.10
CA ASP A 254 2.88 38.75 8.38
C ASP A 254 1.54 39.13 9.01
N SER A 255 1.38 40.41 9.34
CA SER A 255 0.20 40.92 10.04
C SER A 255 -1.12 40.67 9.30
N ALA A 256 -1.13 40.72 7.96
CA ALA A 256 -2.35 40.51 7.18
C ALA A 256 -2.77 39.04 7.18
N TRP A 257 -1.80 38.11 7.10
CA TRP A 257 -2.06 36.68 7.23
C TRP A 257 -2.41 36.25 8.65
N ASN A 258 -1.69 36.75 9.66
CA ASN A 258 -1.98 36.46 11.07
C ASN A 258 -3.43 36.82 11.41
N GLN A 259 -3.91 37.99 10.97
CA GLN A 259 -5.32 38.38 11.15
C GLN A 259 -6.32 37.44 10.46
N LYS A 260 -5.97 36.83 9.32
CA LYS A 260 -6.84 35.83 8.66
C LYS A 260 -6.91 34.55 9.50
N VAL A 261 -5.78 34.09 10.02
CA VAL A 261 -5.72 32.88 10.86
C VAL A 261 -6.43 33.12 12.19
N GLU A 262 -6.24 34.27 12.82
CA GLU A 262 -6.91 34.65 14.06
C GLU A 262 -8.44 34.60 13.92
N ARG A 263 -8.99 35.13 12.82
CA ARG A 263 -10.43 35.01 12.51
C ARG A 263 -10.90 33.56 12.41
N ILE A 264 -10.09 32.65 11.86
CA ILE A 264 -10.42 31.21 11.80
C ILE A 264 -10.44 30.62 13.21
N VAL A 265 -9.45 30.96 14.04
CA VAL A 265 -9.33 30.53 15.43
C VAL A 265 -10.53 30.99 16.27
N GLU A 266 -10.97 32.24 16.10
CA GLU A 266 -12.16 32.76 16.78
C GLU A 266 -13.43 32.00 16.39
N ILE A 267 -13.60 31.72 15.10
CA ILE A 267 -14.73 30.92 14.61
C ILE A 267 -14.70 29.52 15.20
N TRP A 268 -13.52 28.88 15.23
CA TRP A 268 -13.34 27.56 15.84
C TRP A 268 -13.74 27.57 17.32
N ARG A 269 -13.19 28.50 18.12
CA ARG A 269 -13.46 28.60 19.56
C ARG A 269 -14.95 28.83 19.89
N ARG A 270 -15.71 29.45 18.99
CA ARG A 270 -17.15 29.68 19.15
C ARG A 270 -18.00 28.47 18.74
N LYS A 271 -17.57 27.71 17.74
CA LYS A 271 -18.36 26.62 17.14
C LYS A 271 -18.07 25.25 17.73
N GLU A 272 -16.80 24.99 18.02
CA GLU A 272 -16.31 23.67 18.36
C GLU A 272 -15.96 23.60 19.84
N ASN A 273 -16.41 22.53 20.51
CA ASN A 273 -16.06 22.26 21.91
C ASN A 273 -14.70 21.54 22.06
N ILE A 274 -13.78 21.81 21.13
CA ILE A 274 -12.43 21.20 21.09
C ILE A 274 -11.42 22.28 21.50
N PRO A 275 -10.68 22.08 22.60
CA PRO A 275 -9.65 23.02 23.05
C PRO A 275 -8.64 23.33 21.96
N MET A 276 -8.32 24.62 21.78
CA MET A 276 -7.30 25.07 20.83
C MET A 276 -6.31 26.03 21.50
N LYS A 277 -5.04 25.64 21.47
CA LYS A 277 -3.91 26.55 21.75
C LYS A 277 -3.45 27.15 20.42
N TYR A 278 -3.41 28.47 20.35
CA TYR A 278 -2.98 29.23 19.18
C TYR A 278 -1.67 29.94 19.52
N ILE A 279 -0.63 29.69 18.73
CA ILE A 279 0.70 30.27 18.87
C ILE A 279 0.99 31.02 17.58
N GLN A 280 1.24 32.32 17.67
CA GLN A 280 1.53 33.15 16.51
C GLN A 280 3.01 33.56 16.54
N ASN A 281 3.75 33.22 15.50
CA ASN A 281 5.13 33.64 15.34
C ASN A 281 5.20 35.06 14.78
N GLN A 282 6.22 35.81 15.20
CA GLN A 282 6.49 37.15 14.68
C GLN A 282 7.21 37.10 13.32
N GLU A 283 7.96 36.03 13.08
CA GLU A 283 8.72 35.78 11.85
C GLU A 283 8.52 34.31 11.45
N ASN A 284 8.79 33.97 10.19
CA ASN A 284 8.71 32.58 9.71
C ASN A 284 9.92 31.79 10.24
N HIS A 285 9.65 30.74 11.02
CA HIS A 285 10.66 29.87 11.64
C HIS A 285 10.88 28.55 10.90
N GLY A 286 10.08 28.25 9.89
CA GLY A 286 10.16 27.02 9.13
C GLY A 286 9.34 25.88 9.75
N SER A 287 9.07 24.87 8.92
CA SER A 287 8.12 23.80 9.23
C SER A 287 8.55 22.97 10.44
N ALA A 288 9.84 22.62 10.53
CA ALA A 288 10.35 21.77 11.60
C ALA A 288 10.24 22.47 12.97
N GLU A 289 10.64 23.74 13.04
CA GLU A 289 10.60 24.50 14.28
C GLU A 289 9.17 24.82 14.70
N SER A 290 8.30 25.17 13.76
CA SER A 290 6.86 25.38 14.05
C SER A 290 6.20 24.12 14.60
N ARG A 291 6.51 22.94 14.08
CA ARG A 291 6.04 21.67 14.68
C ARG A 291 6.63 21.44 16.07
N ASN A 292 7.90 21.75 16.30
CA ASN A 292 8.52 21.64 17.63
C ASN A 292 7.92 22.58 18.67
N GLN A 293 7.56 23.82 18.28
CA GLN A 293 6.80 24.74 19.13
C GLN A 293 5.46 24.10 19.54
N GLY A 294 4.76 23.49 18.59
CA GLY A 294 3.53 22.75 18.85
C GLY A 294 3.73 21.56 19.79
N ILE A 295 4.80 20.77 19.61
CA ILE A 295 5.15 19.66 20.50
C ILE A 295 5.38 20.15 21.93
N ARG A 296 6.12 21.26 22.11
CA ARG A 296 6.37 21.84 23.43
C ARG A 296 5.07 22.30 24.11
N ALA A 297 4.13 22.86 23.35
CA ALA A 297 2.84 23.32 23.86
C ALA A 297 1.78 22.22 24.05
N ALA A 298 1.99 21.03 23.48
CA ALA A 298 1.09 19.89 23.60
C ALA A 298 0.97 19.41 25.07
N SER A 299 -0.25 19.16 25.54
CA SER A 299 -0.55 18.63 26.89
C SER A 299 -1.05 17.18 26.87
N GLY A 300 -1.31 16.62 25.69
CA GLY A 300 -1.77 15.26 25.51
C GLY A 300 -0.72 14.21 25.83
N ARG A 301 -1.18 13.02 26.26
CA ARG A 301 -0.31 11.85 26.42
C ARG A 301 0.22 11.36 25.07
N TYR A 302 -0.58 11.55 24.02
CA TYR A 302 -0.19 11.28 22.64
C TYR A 302 -0.15 12.58 21.84
N VAL A 303 0.81 12.66 20.92
CA VAL A 303 0.96 13.77 19.97
C VAL A 303 0.90 13.20 18.55
N THR A 304 0.12 13.84 17.70
CA THR A 304 0.02 13.55 16.26
C THR A 304 0.00 14.86 15.48
N PHE A 305 0.16 14.79 14.16
CA PHE A 305 0.38 15.97 13.33
C PHE A 305 -0.64 16.05 12.22
N LEU A 306 -1.11 17.24 11.86
CA LEU A 306 -1.94 17.42 10.67
C LEU A 306 -1.42 18.64 9.91
N ASP A 307 -0.98 18.41 8.68
CA ASP A 307 -0.64 19.48 7.74
C ASP A 307 -1.93 20.27 7.37
N ASP A 308 -1.80 21.58 7.16
CA ASP A 308 -2.94 22.50 7.07
C ASP A 308 -3.75 22.39 5.78
N ASP A 309 -3.30 21.60 4.81
CA ASP A 309 -3.98 21.26 3.56
C ASP A 309 -4.46 19.81 3.47
N ASP A 310 -4.20 19.02 4.51
CA ASP A 310 -4.56 17.61 4.60
C ASP A 310 -5.77 17.39 5.52
N LYS A 311 -6.27 16.14 5.59
CA LYS A 311 -7.47 15.78 6.37
C LYS A 311 -7.35 14.44 7.05
N TYR A 312 -7.90 14.36 8.26
CA TYR A 312 -8.19 13.10 8.91
C TYR A 312 -9.59 12.57 8.55
N GLY A 313 -9.71 11.25 8.48
CA GLY A 313 -10.98 10.55 8.58
C GLY A 313 -11.49 10.56 10.02
N PRO A 314 -12.82 10.45 10.24
CA PRO A 314 -13.43 10.60 11.57
C PRO A 314 -12.83 9.71 12.67
N ASP A 315 -12.41 8.50 12.33
CA ASP A 315 -11.91 7.54 13.32
C ASP A 315 -10.39 7.44 13.41
N LYS A 316 -9.64 8.31 12.71
CA LYS A 316 -8.18 8.25 12.61
C LYS A 316 -7.53 8.24 13.99
N VAL A 317 -7.86 9.22 14.83
CA VAL A 317 -7.29 9.34 16.18
C VAL A 317 -7.72 8.16 17.04
N PHE A 318 -8.99 7.77 16.96
CA PHE A 318 -9.54 6.68 17.76
C PHE A 318 -8.82 5.36 17.49
N HIS A 319 -8.74 4.94 16.23
CA HIS A 319 -8.11 3.66 15.89
C HIS A 319 -6.61 3.67 16.18
N GLN A 320 -5.91 4.79 15.96
CA GLN A 320 -4.47 4.87 16.18
C GLN A 320 -4.13 4.82 17.68
N VAL A 321 -4.85 5.54 18.54
CA VAL A 321 -4.64 5.47 20.00
C VAL A 321 -4.92 4.06 20.51
N ARG A 322 -6.04 3.45 20.13
CA ARG A 322 -6.39 2.09 20.57
C ARG A 322 -5.36 1.06 20.12
N HIS A 323 -4.87 1.20 18.88
CA HIS A 323 -3.78 0.37 18.38
C HIS A 323 -2.51 0.55 19.23
N MET A 324 -2.08 1.79 19.50
CA MET A 324 -0.88 2.03 20.30
C MET A 324 -1.00 1.56 21.75
N GLN A 325 -2.18 1.68 22.37
CA GLN A 325 -2.45 1.14 23.69
C GLN A 325 -2.37 -0.40 23.69
N LYS A 326 -3.02 -1.05 22.72
CA LYS A 326 -3.02 -2.51 22.56
C LYS A 326 -1.62 -3.07 22.34
N GLU A 327 -0.83 -2.46 21.46
CA GLU A 327 0.52 -2.91 21.15
C GLU A 327 1.53 -2.51 22.24
N GLY A 328 1.18 -1.53 23.09
CA GLY A 328 2.10 -0.94 24.06
C GLY A 328 3.21 -0.14 23.39
N SER A 329 2.93 0.52 22.27
CA SER A 329 3.95 1.22 21.47
C SER A 329 4.17 2.66 21.91
N ASP A 330 5.39 3.16 21.66
CA ASP A 330 5.81 4.54 21.87
C ASP A 330 5.52 5.40 20.65
N PHE A 331 5.55 4.81 19.46
CA PHE A 331 5.21 5.50 18.22
C PHE A 331 4.58 4.54 17.20
N SER A 332 3.74 5.11 16.34
CA SER A 332 3.06 4.36 15.30
C SER A 332 2.98 5.13 13.99
N ILE A 333 2.70 4.38 12.93
CA ILE A 333 2.45 4.91 11.59
C ILE A 333 1.23 4.22 10.97
N THR A 334 0.43 4.98 10.22
CA THR A 334 -0.73 4.49 9.44
C THR A 334 -0.48 4.59 7.94
N ASP A 335 -1.28 3.92 7.11
CA ASP A 335 -1.33 4.19 5.67
C ASP A 335 -1.97 5.57 5.37
N LEU A 336 -1.70 6.11 4.17
CA LEU A 336 -2.30 7.37 3.70
C LEU A 336 -2.79 7.29 2.26
N ALA A 337 -3.78 8.10 1.94
CA ALA A 337 -4.33 8.27 0.60
C ALA A 337 -3.97 9.65 0.06
N LEU A 338 -3.42 9.67 -1.14
CA LEU A 338 -3.07 10.88 -1.89
C LEU A 338 -4.21 11.27 -2.82
N TYR A 339 -4.64 12.52 -2.72
CA TYR A 339 -5.68 13.11 -3.55
C TYR A 339 -5.11 14.28 -4.33
N ASN A 340 -5.52 14.48 -5.58
CA ASN A 340 -5.21 15.72 -6.27
C ASN A 340 -6.16 16.85 -5.86
N GLU A 341 -5.85 18.07 -6.33
CA GLU A 341 -6.61 19.30 -6.06
C GLU A 341 -8.10 19.20 -6.45
N LYS A 342 -8.46 18.31 -7.37
CA LYS A 342 -9.86 18.05 -7.77
C LYS A 342 -10.59 17.07 -6.83
N GLY A 343 -9.93 16.62 -5.77
CA GLY A 343 -10.46 15.65 -4.81
C GLY A 343 -10.53 14.21 -5.35
N LYS A 344 -9.83 13.89 -6.45
CA LYS A 344 -9.75 12.53 -6.97
C LYS A 344 -8.58 11.79 -6.32
N LEU A 345 -8.84 10.57 -5.85
CA LEU A 345 -7.82 9.67 -5.32
C LEU A 345 -6.79 9.34 -6.42
N GLU A 346 -5.53 9.63 -6.18
CA GLU A 346 -4.42 9.29 -7.09
C GLU A 346 -3.69 8.03 -6.66
N GLU A 347 -3.35 7.91 -5.37
CA GLU A 347 -2.56 6.80 -4.87
C GLU A 347 -2.95 6.48 -3.42
N ARG A 348 -2.88 5.21 -3.02
CA ARG A 348 -2.84 4.83 -1.61
C ARG A 348 -1.44 4.35 -1.28
N ARG A 349 -0.70 5.10 -0.47
CA ARG A 349 0.62 4.71 0.01
C ARG A 349 0.44 3.70 1.14
N ARG A 350 0.43 2.42 0.77
CA ARG A 350 0.40 1.33 1.73
C ARG A 350 1.80 0.82 2.04
N ARG A 351 2.04 0.53 3.31
CA ARG A 351 3.34 0.02 3.76
C ARG A 351 3.34 -1.50 3.73
N TYR A 352 3.27 -2.08 2.53
CA TYR A 352 3.23 -3.54 2.31
C TYR A 352 4.44 -4.31 2.88
N TYR A 353 5.53 -3.60 3.16
CA TYR A 353 6.75 -4.13 3.77
C TYR A 353 6.67 -4.17 5.31
N LEU A 354 5.58 -3.65 5.90
CA LEU A 354 5.21 -3.77 7.30
C LEU A 354 3.99 -4.69 7.46
N LYS A 355 3.91 -5.35 8.62
CA LYS A 355 2.81 -6.24 9.02
C LYS A 355 2.29 -5.80 10.38
N GLU A 356 0.98 -5.70 10.50
CA GLU A 356 0.31 -5.38 11.75
C GLU A 356 0.54 -6.48 12.78
N GLY A 357 0.68 -6.11 14.06
CA GLY A 357 0.98 -7.03 15.17
C GLY A 357 2.39 -7.63 15.18
N VAL A 358 3.27 -7.24 14.25
CA VAL A 358 4.66 -7.68 14.22
C VAL A 358 5.55 -6.67 14.92
N ARG A 359 6.30 -7.13 15.93
CA ARG A 359 7.38 -6.34 16.55
C ARG A 359 8.61 -6.36 15.67
N TYR A 360 9.10 -5.18 15.31
CA TYR A 360 10.32 -5.02 14.53
C TYR A 360 11.48 -4.70 15.46
N ASP A 361 12.58 -5.44 15.34
CA ASP A 361 13.82 -5.03 16.01
C ASP A 361 14.36 -3.73 15.40
N ARG A 362 15.17 -3.00 16.18
CA ARG A 362 15.73 -1.70 15.81
C ARG A 362 16.48 -1.73 14.48
N ARG A 363 17.30 -2.78 14.26
CA ARG A 363 18.13 -2.88 13.06
C ARG A 363 17.25 -3.09 11.84
N LYS A 364 16.25 -3.97 11.94
CA LYS A 364 15.34 -4.25 10.84
C LYS A 364 14.47 -3.05 10.51
N LEU A 365 13.95 -2.36 11.53
CA LEU A 365 13.12 -1.18 11.33
C LEU A 365 13.93 -0.04 10.68
N LEU A 366 15.17 0.16 11.10
CA LEU A 366 16.08 1.14 10.49
C LEU A 366 16.37 0.80 9.02
N GLU A 367 16.63 -0.48 8.71
CA GLU A 367 16.80 -0.94 7.34
C GLU A 367 15.56 -0.62 6.48
N LEU A 368 14.36 -0.91 6.99
CA LEU A 368 13.10 -0.62 6.30
C LEU A 368 12.88 0.89 6.10
N HIS A 369 13.20 1.70 7.11
CA HIS A 369 13.10 3.15 7.02
C HIS A 369 14.05 3.74 5.97
N LEU A 370 15.30 3.28 5.92
CA LEU A 370 16.29 3.68 4.92
C LEU A 370 15.87 3.29 3.49
N LEU A 371 15.23 2.12 3.34
CA LEU A 371 14.74 1.60 2.07
C LEU A 371 13.48 2.32 1.59
N TYR A 372 12.47 2.43 2.44
CA TYR A 372 11.11 2.75 2.02
C TYR A 372 10.59 4.09 2.51
N HIS A 373 11.34 4.80 3.36
CA HIS A 373 10.91 6.04 4.01
C HIS A 373 9.61 5.85 4.81
N LEU A 374 9.75 5.50 6.10
CA LEU A 374 8.60 5.47 7.02
C LEU A 374 8.17 6.90 7.38
N THR A 375 7.63 7.62 6.41
CA THR A 375 7.35 9.06 6.49
C THR A 375 5.88 9.37 6.15
N GLY A 376 5.53 10.66 6.09
CA GLY A 376 4.15 11.15 6.05
C GLY A 376 3.74 11.65 7.43
N THR A 377 3.99 12.93 7.70
CA THR A 377 3.77 13.62 8.98
C THR A 377 2.43 13.28 9.61
N ASP A 378 1.36 13.39 8.83
CA ASP A 378 -0.02 13.10 9.25
C ASP A 378 -0.28 11.69 9.77
N THR A 379 0.52 10.73 9.31
CA THR A 379 0.37 9.33 9.67
C THR A 379 1.02 8.99 11.01
N LEU A 380 1.85 9.88 11.53
CA LEU A 380 2.64 9.65 12.73
C LEU A 380 1.85 9.95 14.00
N MET A 381 2.01 9.10 15.02
CA MET A 381 1.57 9.39 16.38
C MET A 381 2.61 8.87 17.36
N PHE A 382 2.92 9.68 18.36
CA PHE A 382 3.92 9.39 19.39
C PHE A 382 3.32 9.51 20.78
N ARG A 383 3.80 8.74 21.75
CA ARG A 383 3.72 9.10 23.17
C ARG A 383 4.54 10.36 23.37
N LYS A 384 3.96 11.36 24.03
CA LYS A 384 4.60 12.66 24.26
C LYS A 384 5.95 12.52 24.95
N GLU A 385 6.02 11.76 26.05
CA GLU A 385 7.25 11.51 26.81
C GLU A 385 8.38 10.94 25.93
N TYR A 386 8.05 10.05 24.99
CA TYR A 386 9.02 9.47 24.08
C TYR A 386 9.45 10.47 22.99
N LEU A 387 8.50 11.25 22.47
CA LEU A 387 8.78 12.30 21.49
C LEU A 387 9.70 13.39 22.06
N ASP A 388 9.45 13.81 23.30
CA ASP A 388 10.28 14.76 24.03
C ASP A 388 11.68 14.19 24.28
N LYS A 389 11.78 12.90 24.65
CA LYS A 389 13.06 12.20 24.84
C LYS A 389 13.93 12.18 23.59
N ILE A 390 13.35 12.04 22.39
CA ILE A 390 14.09 12.03 21.12
C ILE A 390 14.30 13.42 20.53
N GLY A 391 13.74 14.47 21.13
CA GLY A 391 13.98 15.87 20.77
C GLY A 391 13.09 16.45 19.66
N GLY A 392 12.04 15.74 19.22
CA GLY A 392 11.14 16.21 18.18
C GLY A 392 11.75 16.22 16.77
N PHE A 393 11.27 17.13 15.91
CA PHE A 393 11.75 17.28 14.54
C PHE A 393 13.15 17.93 14.51
N PRO A 394 14.12 17.35 13.80
CA PRO A 394 15.42 18.01 13.61
C PRO A 394 15.28 19.32 12.82
N PRO A 395 16.15 20.34 13.05
CA PRO A 395 16.05 21.66 12.43
C PRO A 395 16.50 21.64 10.96
N ILE A 396 15.74 20.92 10.13
CA ILE A 396 15.98 20.72 8.70
C ILE A 396 14.62 20.84 8.00
N ASP A 397 14.37 21.86 7.20
CA ASP A 397 13.02 22.09 6.67
C ASP A 397 12.57 21.10 5.57
N VAL A 398 13.50 20.35 4.98
CA VAL A 398 13.19 19.38 3.91
C VAL A 398 13.43 17.95 4.40
N GLY A 399 12.33 17.20 4.55
CA GLY A 399 12.37 15.80 4.95
C GLY A 399 12.66 15.60 6.45
N ASP A 400 12.33 16.58 7.29
CA ASP A 400 12.40 16.51 8.76
C ASP A 400 11.77 15.22 9.33
N GLU A 401 10.62 14.82 8.82
CA GLU A 401 9.91 13.57 9.14
C GLU A 401 10.76 12.30 8.96
N PHE A 402 11.68 12.28 7.97
CA PHE A 402 12.61 11.16 7.80
C PHE A 402 13.57 11.11 8.98
N TYR A 403 14.13 12.26 9.36
CA TYR A 403 15.08 12.31 10.46
C TYR A 403 14.42 12.09 11.82
N LEU A 404 13.22 12.63 12.06
CA LEU A 404 12.42 12.34 13.25
C LEU A 404 12.19 10.83 13.42
N MET A 405 11.72 10.17 12.36
CA MET A 405 11.48 8.73 12.41
C MET A 405 12.78 7.96 12.60
N LYS A 406 13.89 8.39 11.99
CA LYS A 406 15.21 7.81 12.26
C LYS A 406 15.58 7.94 13.73
N GLU A 407 15.41 9.11 14.36
CA GLU A 407 15.69 9.32 15.79
C GLU A 407 14.79 8.45 16.68
N ALA A 408 13.51 8.32 16.34
CA ALA A 408 12.59 7.43 17.04
C ALA A 408 13.02 5.95 16.96
N ILE A 409 13.53 5.51 15.80
CA ILE A 409 14.04 4.15 15.65
C ILE A 409 15.33 3.98 16.46
N THR A 410 16.29 4.90 16.33
CA THR A 410 17.60 4.78 17.00
C THR A 410 17.52 4.97 18.50
N GLY A 411 16.59 5.81 18.98
CA GLY A 411 16.25 6.04 20.38
C GLY A 411 15.59 4.82 21.05
N GLY A 412 15.23 3.79 20.29
CA GLY A 412 14.83 2.49 20.80
C GLY A 412 13.40 2.37 21.30
N GLY A 413 12.51 3.28 20.89
CA GLY A 413 11.10 3.20 21.24
C GLY A 413 10.42 2.00 20.58
N GLN A 414 9.33 1.56 21.19
CA GLN A 414 8.52 0.49 20.65
C GLN A 414 7.68 1.01 19.48
N PHE A 415 7.96 0.53 18.27
CA PHE A 415 7.22 0.85 17.05
C PHE A 415 6.02 -0.07 16.85
N SER A 416 4.97 0.46 16.22
CA SER A 416 3.80 -0.30 15.75
C SER A 416 3.28 0.25 14.42
N TYR A 417 2.61 -0.61 13.63
CA TYR A 417 2.05 -0.25 12.33
C TYR A 417 0.58 -0.62 12.28
N LEU A 418 -0.26 0.38 11.98
CA LEU A 418 -1.70 0.23 11.83
C LEU A 418 -2.05 0.27 10.34
N LYS A 419 -2.57 -0.84 9.81
CA LYS A 419 -2.92 -0.99 8.38
C LYS A 419 -4.28 -0.34 8.07
N ARG A 420 -4.38 0.97 8.32
CA ARG A 420 -5.57 1.80 8.00
C ARG A 420 -5.17 3.03 7.23
N CYS A 421 -6.05 3.46 6.33
CA CYS A 421 -5.81 4.54 5.39
C CYS A 421 -6.83 5.66 5.64
N GLU A 422 -6.71 6.29 6.81
CA GLU A 422 -7.61 7.30 7.36
C GLU A 422 -7.02 8.72 7.30
N VAL A 423 -5.87 8.88 6.64
CA VAL A 423 -5.27 10.18 6.29
C VAL A 423 -5.50 10.44 4.80
N LYS A 424 -5.98 11.64 4.47
CA LYS A 424 -6.15 12.13 3.11
C LYS A 424 -5.20 13.31 2.90
N ALA A 425 -4.10 13.05 2.21
CA ALA A 425 -3.10 14.05 1.90
C ALA A 425 -3.28 14.61 0.48
N LEU A 426 -3.10 15.91 0.32
CA LEU A 426 -3.26 16.63 -0.93
C LEU A 426 -1.93 16.67 -1.70
N VAL A 427 -1.99 16.26 -2.96
CA VAL A 427 -0.88 16.37 -3.90
C VAL A 427 -1.08 17.63 -4.72
N HIS A 428 -0.20 18.60 -4.51
CA HIS A 428 -0.13 19.81 -5.33
C HIS A 428 0.49 19.48 -6.68
N THR A 429 -0.20 19.88 -7.75
CA THR A 429 0.30 19.75 -9.11
C THR A 429 1.37 20.81 -9.31
N GLU A 430 2.65 20.41 -9.25
CA GLU A 430 3.85 21.27 -9.34
C GLU A 430 3.64 22.51 -10.24
N THR A 431 3.29 23.63 -9.60
CA THR A 431 3.58 24.99 -10.09
C THR A 431 4.02 25.93 -8.96
N GLU A 432 3.66 25.68 -7.69
CA GLU A 432 4.04 26.56 -6.56
C GLU A 432 4.33 25.79 -5.25
N GLY A 433 5.11 24.71 -5.33
CA GLY A 433 5.69 24.10 -4.12
C GLY A 433 7.02 24.76 -3.75
N LEU A 434 7.27 24.97 -2.45
CA LEU A 434 8.48 25.59 -1.86
C LEU A 434 9.83 25.00 -2.32
N SER A 435 9.85 23.83 -2.97
CA SER A 435 11.07 23.25 -3.52
C SER A 435 11.16 23.55 -5.02
N SER A 436 12.12 24.39 -5.41
CA SER A 436 12.58 24.45 -6.80
C SER A 436 13.04 23.05 -7.27
N ARG A 437 13.08 22.86 -8.59
CA ARG A 437 13.53 21.58 -9.19
C ARG A 437 14.94 21.20 -8.74
N GLU A 438 15.78 22.21 -8.57
CA GLU A 438 17.16 22.06 -8.14
C GLU A 438 17.27 21.69 -6.66
N SER A 439 16.48 22.32 -5.79
CA SER A 439 16.48 21.98 -4.36
C SER A 439 15.99 20.55 -4.11
N LYS A 440 15.07 20.04 -4.95
CA LYS A 440 14.62 18.64 -4.88
C LYS A 440 15.75 17.65 -5.18
N ILE A 441 16.53 17.91 -6.23
CA ILE A 441 17.68 17.08 -6.61
C ILE A 441 18.77 17.15 -5.53
N GLN A 442 19.08 18.37 -5.06
CA GLN A 442 20.06 18.58 -4.00
C GLN A 442 19.64 17.85 -2.70
N GLY A 443 18.37 17.94 -2.31
CA GLY A 443 17.82 17.26 -1.14
C GLY A 443 17.91 15.73 -1.24
N GLU A 444 17.53 15.16 -2.40
CA GLU A 444 17.65 13.71 -2.63
C GLU A 444 19.11 13.22 -2.62
N ASN A 445 20.04 14.00 -3.16
CA ASN A 445 21.47 13.70 -3.11
C ASN A 445 22.03 13.79 -1.69
N ALA A 446 21.70 14.85 -0.94
CA ALA A 446 22.12 15.01 0.45
C ALA A 446 21.60 13.86 1.33
N LEU A 447 20.32 13.48 1.15
CA LEU A 447 19.72 12.34 1.84
C LEU A 447 20.41 11.01 1.46
N TYR A 448 20.80 10.84 0.20
CA TYR A 448 21.52 9.64 -0.22
C TYR A 448 22.93 9.57 0.37
N GLU A 449 23.69 10.66 0.38
CA GLU A 449 24.99 10.72 1.07
C GLU A 449 24.84 10.40 2.56
N TYR A 450 23.81 10.96 3.21
CA TYR A 450 23.49 10.61 4.59
C TYR A 450 23.24 9.10 4.76
N LYS A 451 22.43 8.49 3.89
CA LYS A 451 22.14 7.05 3.91
C LYS A 451 23.39 6.18 3.73
N LYS A 452 24.40 6.63 2.95
CA LYS A 452 25.66 5.90 2.77
C LYS A 452 26.40 5.67 4.08
N SER A 453 26.28 6.56 5.06
CA SER A 453 26.86 6.37 6.39
C SER A 453 26.36 5.10 7.09
N PHE A 454 25.19 4.58 6.72
CA PHE A 454 24.63 3.33 7.24
C PHE A 454 25.02 2.09 6.43
N PHE A 455 25.56 2.23 5.21
CA PHE A 455 25.83 1.10 4.32
C PHE A 455 26.72 0.01 4.93
N PRO A 456 27.76 0.32 5.73
CA PRO A 456 28.56 -0.71 6.39
C PRO A 456 27.75 -1.62 7.34
N LYS A 457 26.58 -1.16 7.83
CA LYS A 457 25.71 -1.89 8.76
C LYS A 457 24.58 -2.66 8.07
N LEU A 458 24.40 -2.45 6.76
CA LEU A 458 23.31 -3.02 5.96
C LEU A 458 23.76 -4.24 5.14
N GLY A 459 22.78 -5.07 4.76
CA GLY A 459 23.01 -6.15 3.81
C GLY A 459 23.27 -5.62 2.40
N LYS A 460 24.05 -6.37 1.60
CA LYS A 460 24.37 -6.00 0.21
C LYS A 460 23.12 -5.78 -0.65
N ASP A 461 22.06 -6.58 -0.44
CA ASP A 461 20.79 -6.43 -1.13
C ASP A 461 20.07 -5.13 -0.78
N SER A 462 20.07 -4.75 0.51
CA SER A 462 19.48 -3.50 1.00
C SER A 462 20.22 -2.29 0.42
N VAL A 463 21.56 -2.32 0.41
CA VAL A 463 22.38 -1.26 -0.21
C VAL A 463 22.07 -1.10 -1.70
N ARG A 464 21.99 -2.22 -2.43
CA ARG A 464 21.62 -2.24 -3.86
C ARG A 464 20.24 -1.63 -4.10
N LYS A 465 19.25 -1.96 -3.26
CA LYS A 465 17.88 -1.41 -3.34
C LYS A 465 17.81 0.07 -2.98
N ILE A 466 18.56 0.53 -1.98
CA ILE A 466 18.64 1.97 -1.63
C ILE A 466 19.22 2.74 -2.82
N ARG A 467 20.34 2.28 -3.38
CA ARG A 467 20.97 2.87 -4.56
C ARG A 467 20.01 2.92 -5.75
N MET A 468 19.36 1.80 -6.05
CA MET A 468 18.35 1.72 -7.12
C MET A 468 17.26 2.78 -6.93
N ARG A 469 16.64 2.86 -5.74
CA ARG A 469 15.55 3.82 -5.48
C ARG A 469 16.00 5.26 -5.63
N HIS A 470 17.17 5.62 -5.10
CA HIS A 470 17.71 6.98 -5.22
C HIS A 470 17.85 7.41 -6.68
N HIS A 471 18.57 6.62 -7.49
CA HIS A 471 18.76 6.94 -8.90
C HIS A 471 17.44 6.90 -9.70
N LEU A 472 16.47 6.08 -9.29
CA LEU A 472 15.15 6.05 -9.93
C LEU A 472 14.33 7.32 -9.66
N VAL A 473 14.42 7.90 -8.46
CA VAL A 473 13.79 9.18 -8.12
C VAL A 473 14.44 10.32 -8.93
N LEU A 474 15.77 10.33 -9.04
CA LEU A 474 16.48 11.30 -9.88
C LEU A 474 16.10 11.16 -11.36
N ALA A 475 16.09 9.94 -11.89
CA ALA A 475 15.67 9.67 -13.27
C ALA A 475 14.28 10.24 -13.55
N TYR A 476 13.30 9.97 -12.67
CA TYR A 476 11.95 10.49 -12.83
C TYR A 476 11.89 12.03 -12.76
N THR A 477 12.74 12.65 -11.93
CA THR A 477 12.86 14.10 -11.83
C THR A 477 13.44 14.70 -13.12
N TYR A 478 14.49 14.09 -13.68
CA TYR A 478 15.08 14.49 -14.96
C TYR A 478 14.15 14.28 -16.16
N LEU A 479 13.34 13.21 -16.14
CA LEU A 479 12.32 12.97 -17.16
C LEU A 479 11.29 14.11 -17.19
N ARG A 480 10.83 14.57 -16.01
CA ARG A 480 9.91 15.72 -15.90
C ARG A 480 10.55 17.02 -16.38
N SER A 481 11.86 17.20 -16.18
CA SER A 481 12.59 18.37 -16.66
C SER A 481 13.01 18.29 -18.13
N ARG A 482 12.64 17.22 -18.85
CA ARG A 482 13.05 16.94 -20.24
C ARG A 482 14.57 16.83 -20.43
N ASP A 483 15.32 16.56 -19.36
CA ASP A 483 16.74 16.23 -19.45
C ASP A 483 16.87 14.73 -19.71
N TYR A 484 16.78 14.35 -20.98
CA TYR A 484 16.80 12.95 -21.39
C TYR A 484 18.16 12.29 -21.17
N VAL A 485 19.26 13.05 -21.22
CA VAL A 485 20.61 12.52 -21.01
C VAL A 485 20.80 12.10 -19.56
N ALA A 486 20.46 12.99 -18.62
CA ALA A 486 20.50 12.67 -17.20
C ALA A 486 19.48 11.57 -16.84
N PHE A 487 18.27 11.62 -17.40
CA PHE A 487 17.27 10.56 -17.23
C PHE A 487 17.81 9.18 -17.62
N VAL A 488 18.42 9.04 -18.81
CA VAL A 488 18.97 7.76 -19.28
C VAL A 488 20.11 7.30 -18.37
N ARG A 489 21.01 8.22 -17.98
CA ARG A 489 22.13 7.91 -17.08
C ARG A 489 21.65 7.39 -15.73
N GLU A 490 20.78 8.14 -15.05
CA GLU A 490 20.25 7.75 -13.73
C GLU A 490 19.39 6.47 -13.82
N GLY A 491 18.61 6.33 -14.90
CA GLY A 491 17.83 5.14 -15.19
C GLY A 491 18.70 3.89 -15.34
N ALA A 492 19.83 4.00 -16.04
CA ALA A 492 20.79 2.90 -16.18
C ALA A 492 21.43 2.54 -14.84
N ILE A 493 21.88 3.52 -14.05
CA ILE A 493 22.47 3.27 -12.72
C ILE A 493 21.45 2.57 -11.81
N SER A 494 20.19 3.03 -11.83
CA SER A 494 19.09 2.39 -11.09
C SER A 494 18.92 0.92 -11.52
N PHE A 495 18.79 0.67 -12.82
CA PHE A 495 18.59 -0.67 -13.37
C PHE A 495 19.71 -1.62 -12.97
N PHE A 496 20.98 -1.25 -13.18
CA PHE A 496 22.11 -2.13 -12.83
C PHE A 496 22.33 -2.30 -11.32
N SER A 497 21.82 -1.39 -10.50
CA SER A 497 21.90 -1.52 -9.04
C SER A 497 21.02 -2.65 -8.51
N ALA A 498 19.78 -2.76 -9.01
CA ALA A 498 18.87 -3.85 -8.68
C ALA A 498 17.86 -4.11 -9.82
N PRO A 499 18.22 -4.89 -10.86
CA PRO A 499 17.44 -5.00 -12.09
C PRO A 499 15.99 -5.43 -11.88
N ILE A 500 15.79 -6.52 -11.13
CA ILE A 500 14.45 -7.05 -10.82
C ILE A 500 13.64 -6.03 -10.01
N GLY A 501 14.27 -5.36 -9.04
CA GLY A 501 13.62 -4.33 -8.24
C GLY A 501 13.17 -3.13 -9.08
N CYS A 502 14.03 -2.71 -10.01
CA CYS A 502 13.79 -1.57 -10.88
C CYS A 502 12.63 -1.87 -11.83
N VAL A 503 12.62 -3.05 -12.44
CA VAL A 503 11.53 -3.51 -13.31
C VAL A 503 10.21 -3.55 -12.55
N ILE A 504 10.17 -4.14 -11.35
CA ILE A 504 8.93 -4.16 -10.55
C ILE A 504 8.43 -2.75 -10.26
N PHE A 505 9.33 -1.85 -9.84
CA PHE A 505 8.93 -0.49 -9.48
C PHE A 505 8.37 0.27 -10.68
N VAL A 506 9.02 0.18 -11.84
CA VAL A 506 8.59 0.86 -13.07
C VAL A 506 7.28 0.28 -13.59
N LEU A 507 7.06 -1.04 -13.50
CA LEU A 507 5.83 -1.67 -14.01
C LEU A 507 4.62 -1.50 -13.09
N LYS A 508 4.83 -1.33 -11.77
CA LYS A 508 3.76 -1.09 -10.78
C LYS A 508 3.28 0.36 -10.71
N ARG A 509 4.09 1.31 -11.18
CA ARG A 509 3.64 2.66 -11.52
C ARG A 509 2.98 2.67 -12.90
#